data_AF-A0A259SPF2-F1
#
_entry.id   AF-A0A259SPF2-F1
#
_cell.length_a   1.000
_cell.length_b   1.000
_cell.length_c   1.000
_cell.angle_alpha   90.00
_cell.angle_beta   90.00
_cell.angle_gamma   90.00
#
_symmetry.space_group_name_H-M   'P 1'
#
loop_
_entity.id
_entity.type
_entity.pdbx_description
1 polymer ?
#
loop_
_entity_poly.entity_id
_entity_poly.type
_entity_poly.pdbx_seq_one_letter_code
_entity_poly.pdbx_strand_id
1 'polypeptide(L)'
;TGLGGFLPATGIAALGALAATAVDMSNPEVAMAQIVPSWFYVVFLLVIIVGSVSNNALTAYSTGLALLATGIPWKRSVTVIFDAVVAIGVTLYALFISNFLDTLSGLLEVSLAVLAPSMAIYAVDIFLRRNRYDGPALQDTTSHSPYWYTGGFNISGFAALLIGTLVASFCLNTTFYVGPIAQALGGGDITVFAGTLVGGGLYAATAHRLRRAAPAATPLLPTVSALDDATTA
;
A
#
# COMPACT_ATOMS: atom_id res chain seq x y z
N THR A 1 11.32 13.86 -0.62
CA THR A 1 11.68 14.09 0.80
C THR A 1 10.40 14.25 1.60
N GLY A 2 10.35 13.78 2.85
CA GLY A 2 9.09 13.77 3.65
C GLY A 2 8.42 15.14 3.77
N LEU A 3 9.21 16.21 3.93
CA LEU A 3 8.70 17.58 3.99
C LEU A 3 8.15 18.09 2.65
N GLY A 4 8.72 17.66 1.53
CA GLY A 4 8.31 18.09 0.19
C GLY A 4 6.94 17.58 -0.22
N GLY A 5 6.49 16.46 0.34
CA GLY A 5 5.13 15.94 0.14
C GLY A 5 4.15 16.38 1.23
N PHE A 6 4.61 16.48 2.49
CA PHE A 6 3.75 16.81 3.62
C PHE A 6 3.18 18.23 3.51
N LEU A 7 4.02 19.24 3.27
CA LEU A 7 3.59 20.64 3.19
C LEU A 7 2.50 20.89 2.14
N PRO A 8 2.66 20.48 0.86
CA PRO A 8 1.60 20.68 -0.11
C PRO A 8 0.34 19.87 0.21
N ALA A 9 0.47 18.64 0.72
CA ALA A 9 -0.68 17.81 1.10
C ALA A 9 -1.50 18.47 2.23
N THR A 10 -0.84 18.97 3.28
CA THR A 10 -1.53 19.68 4.37
C THR A 10 -2.17 20.97 3.88
N GLY A 11 -1.51 21.72 2.99
CA GLY A 11 -2.07 22.95 2.41
C GLY A 11 -3.35 22.68 1.60
N ILE A 12 -3.32 21.67 0.73
CA ILE A 12 -4.49 21.27 -0.07
C ILE A 12 -5.61 20.74 0.82
N ALA A 13 -5.29 19.93 1.83
CA ALA A 13 -6.27 19.40 2.77
C ALA A 13 -6.95 20.51 3.58
N ALA A 14 -6.18 21.48 4.07
CA ALA A 14 -6.72 22.64 4.79
C ALA A 14 -7.64 23.48 3.89
N LEU A 15 -7.25 23.71 2.64
CA LEU A 15 -8.08 24.40 1.66
C LEU A 15 -9.37 23.64 1.36
N GLY A 16 -9.30 22.31 1.22
CA GLY A 16 -10.46 21.44 1.05
C GLY A 16 -11.41 21.49 2.25
N ALA A 17 -10.88 21.42 3.47
CA ALA A 17 -11.67 21.52 4.69
C ALA A 17 -12.37 22.89 4.83
N LEU A 18 -11.71 23.98 4.44
CA LEU A 18 -12.32 25.31 4.39
C LEU A 18 -13.40 25.41 3.31
N ALA A 19 -13.20 24.78 2.15
CA ALA A 19 -14.21 24.74 1.10
C ALA A 19 -15.45 23.93 1.55
N ALA A 20 -15.24 22.87 2.34
CA ALA A 20 -16.29 22.00 2.87
C ALA A 20 -17.25 22.72 3.83
N THR A 21 -16.80 23.77 4.53
CA THR A 21 -17.66 24.56 5.41
C THR A 21 -18.53 25.54 4.65
N ALA A 22 -18.16 25.86 3.40
CA ALA A 22 -18.86 26.84 2.58
C ALA A 22 -19.90 26.20 1.65
N VAL A 23 -19.68 24.97 1.17
CA VAL A 23 -20.56 24.30 0.20
C VAL A 23 -20.70 22.81 0.49
N ASP A 24 -21.86 22.25 0.15
CA ASP A 24 -22.14 20.82 0.23
C ASP A 24 -21.17 20.02 -0.65
N MET A 25 -20.36 19.17 -0.01
CA MET A 25 -19.34 18.35 -0.65
C MET A 25 -19.84 17.01 -1.21
N SER A 26 -21.16 16.79 -1.22
CA SER A 26 -21.72 15.60 -1.87
C SER A 26 -21.35 15.49 -3.35
N ASN A 27 -21.20 16.64 -4.03
CA ASN A 27 -20.68 16.74 -5.40
C ASN A 27 -19.65 17.87 -5.51
N PRO A 28 -18.37 17.63 -5.17
CA PRO A 28 -17.38 18.68 -5.01
C PRO A 28 -17.12 19.45 -6.31
N GLU A 29 -17.26 18.80 -7.47
CA GLU A 29 -17.11 19.42 -8.79
C GLU A 29 -18.14 20.53 -9.04
N VAL A 30 -19.43 20.25 -8.83
CA VAL A 30 -20.51 21.22 -9.03
C VAL A 30 -20.55 22.25 -7.90
N ALA A 31 -20.22 21.82 -6.68
CA ALA A 31 -20.12 22.69 -5.51
C ALA A 31 -19.10 23.83 -5.71
N MET A 32 -17.93 23.53 -6.27
CA MET A 32 -16.90 24.54 -6.52
C MET A 32 -17.32 25.57 -7.58
N ALA A 33 -18.25 25.22 -8.49
CA ALA A 33 -18.80 26.18 -9.46
C ALA A 33 -19.55 27.35 -8.79
N GLN A 34 -20.04 27.18 -7.56
CA GLN A 34 -20.76 28.22 -6.82
C GLN A 34 -19.83 29.25 -6.17
N ILE A 35 -18.57 28.89 -5.92
CA ILE A 35 -17.58 29.74 -5.24
C ILE A 35 -16.68 30.46 -6.26
N VAL A 36 -16.50 29.87 -7.43
CA VAL A 36 -15.45 30.21 -8.39
C VAL A 36 -16.02 31.00 -9.59
N PRO A 37 -15.32 32.02 -10.10
CA PRO A 37 -15.72 32.71 -11.33
C PRO A 37 -15.86 31.75 -12.53
N SER A 38 -16.88 31.95 -13.37
CA SER A 38 -17.20 31.06 -14.50
C SER A 38 -16.03 30.82 -15.47
N TRP A 39 -15.16 31.81 -15.68
CA TRP A 39 -13.97 31.68 -16.52
C TRP A 39 -12.91 30.77 -15.90
N PHE A 40 -12.76 30.78 -14.57
CA PHE A 40 -11.79 29.95 -13.85
C PHE A 40 -12.30 28.52 -13.66
N TYR A 41 -13.61 28.32 -13.61
CA TYR A 41 -14.21 26.99 -13.50
C TYR A 41 -13.74 26.03 -14.61
N VAL A 42 -13.62 26.51 -15.85
CA VAL A 42 -13.09 25.71 -16.97
C VAL A 42 -11.63 25.29 -16.73
N VAL A 43 -10.80 26.22 -16.26
CA VAL A 43 -9.39 25.94 -15.94
C VAL A 43 -9.28 24.97 -14.77
N PHE A 44 -10.12 25.14 -13.75
CA PHE A 44 -10.22 24.26 -12.59
C PHE A 44 -10.58 22.82 -12.99
N LEU A 45 -11.58 22.64 -13.85
CA LEU A 45 -11.95 21.32 -14.37
C LEU A 45 -10.81 20.70 -15.19
N LEU A 46 -10.10 21.46 -16.01
CA LEU A 46 -8.93 20.96 -16.74
C LEU A 46 -7.83 20.48 -15.78
N VAL A 47 -7.56 21.22 -14.71
CA VAL A 47 -6.59 20.82 -13.69
C VAL A 47 -7.03 19.54 -12.97
N ILE A 48 -8.32 19.41 -12.62
CA ILE A 48 -8.87 18.17 -12.03
C ILE A 48 -8.68 16.99 -12.97
N ILE A 49 -9.01 17.15 -14.25
CA ILE A 49 -8.88 16.09 -15.26
C ILE A 49 -7.42 15.66 -15.38
N VAL A 50 -6.51 16.61 -15.56
CA VAL A 50 -5.06 16.32 -15.68
C VAL A 50 -4.53 15.65 -14.41
N GLY A 51 -4.93 16.13 -13.23
CA GLY A 51 -4.54 15.54 -11.95
C GLY A 51 -5.07 14.10 -11.78
N SER A 52 -6.34 13.88 -12.09
CA SER A 52 -6.97 12.56 -12.02
C SER A 52 -6.31 11.56 -12.98
N VAL A 53 -6.08 11.95 -14.24
CA VAL A 53 -5.38 11.12 -15.23
C VAL A 53 -3.95 10.80 -14.78
N SER A 54 -3.23 11.80 -14.26
CA SER A 54 -1.86 11.61 -13.78
C SER A 54 -1.80 10.63 -12.59
N ASN A 55 -2.73 10.75 -11.64
CA ASN A 55 -2.84 9.86 -10.49
C ASN A 55 -3.17 8.42 -10.94
N ASN A 56 -4.15 8.26 -11.83
CA ASN A 56 -4.53 6.95 -12.36
C ASN A 56 -3.39 6.28 -13.16
N ALA A 57 -2.59 7.07 -13.90
CA ALA A 57 -1.43 6.55 -14.62
C ALA A 57 -0.35 6.00 -13.66
N LEU A 58 -0.09 6.68 -12.54
CA LEU A 58 0.83 6.20 -11.51
C LEU A 58 0.33 4.90 -10.86
N THR A 59 -0.96 4.84 -10.54
CA THR A 59 -1.59 3.64 -9.97
C THR A 59 -1.49 2.46 -10.92
N ALA A 60 -1.86 2.64 -12.20
CA ALA A 60 -1.78 1.59 -13.22
C ALA A 60 -0.34 1.12 -13.49
N TYR A 61 0.64 2.02 -13.41
CA TYR A 61 2.05 1.66 -13.51
C TYR A 61 2.48 0.78 -12.33
N SER A 62 2.09 1.16 -11.10
CA SER A 62 2.41 0.43 -9.88
C SER A 62 1.77 -0.97 -9.86
N THR A 63 0.49 -1.09 -10.22
CA THR A 63 -0.18 -2.40 -10.30
C THR A 63 0.45 -3.27 -11.39
N GLY A 64 0.80 -2.68 -12.55
CA GLY A 64 1.53 -3.37 -13.61
C GLY A 64 2.88 -3.94 -13.16
N LEU A 65 3.67 -3.16 -12.40
CA LEU A 65 4.94 -3.64 -11.85
C LEU A 65 4.72 -4.74 -10.78
N ALA A 66 3.73 -4.56 -9.91
CA ALA A 66 3.39 -5.54 -8.88
C ALA A 66 3.00 -6.89 -9.50
N LEU A 67 2.20 -6.89 -10.56
CA LEU A 67 1.79 -8.11 -11.27
C LEU A 67 2.89 -8.76 -12.10
N LEU A 68 3.87 -8.00 -12.58
CA LEU A 68 5.08 -8.58 -13.18
C LEU A 68 5.97 -9.24 -12.10
N ALA A 69 6.01 -8.67 -10.90
CA ALA A 69 6.79 -9.19 -9.77
C ALA A 69 6.20 -10.45 -9.11
N THR A 70 4.90 -10.70 -9.23
CA THR A 70 4.25 -11.90 -8.65
C THR A 70 4.62 -13.20 -9.37
N GLY A 71 5.36 -13.15 -10.49
CA GLY A 71 5.94 -14.34 -11.14
C GLY A 71 4.92 -15.28 -11.79
N ILE A 72 3.63 -14.94 -11.79
CA ILE A 72 2.60 -15.70 -12.50
C ILE A 72 2.75 -15.38 -14.00
N PRO A 73 2.85 -16.38 -14.89
CA PRO A 73 3.11 -16.18 -16.33
C PRO A 73 1.87 -15.66 -17.08
N TRP A 74 1.27 -14.57 -16.62
CA TRP A 74 0.15 -13.92 -17.29
C TRP A 74 0.66 -12.90 -18.30
N LYS A 75 0.04 -12.88 -19.49
CA LYS A 75 0.31 -11.82 -20.47
C LYS A 75 -0.10 -10.49 -19.86
N ARG A 76 0.78 -9.47 -19.93
CA ARG A 76 0.55 -8.12 -19.37
C ARG A 76 -0.83 -7.54 -19.71
N SER A 77 -1.34 -7.82 -20.91
CA SER A 77 -2.67 -7.39 -21.34
C SER A 77 -3.81 -8.01 -20.51
N VAL A 78 -3.71 -9.29 -20.12
CA VAL A 78 -4.76 -10.00 -19.37
C VAL A 78 -4.90 -9.44 -17.96
N THR A 79 -3.76 -9.19 -17.31
CA THR A 79 -3.70 -8.53 -16.01
C THR A 79 -4.39 -7.18 -15.99
N VAL A 80 -4.09 -6.31 -16.96
CA VAL A 80 -4.66 -4.95 -17.02
C VAL A 80 -6.16 -5.02 -17.32
N ILE A 81 -6.58 -5.93 -18.20
CA ILE A 81 -8.01 -6.14 -18.48
C ILE A 81 -8.74 -6.64 -17.24
N PHE A 82 -8.16 -7.58 -16.49
CA PHE A 82 -8.76 -8.09 -15.26
C PHE A 82 -8.95 -6.98 -14.21
N ASP A 83 -7.90 -6.18 -13.98
CA ASP A 83 -7.95 -5.04 -13.06
C ASP A 83 -9.00 -4.00 -13.49
N ALA A 84 -9.04 -3.67 -14.79
CA ALA A 84 -10.05 -2.77 -15.34
C ALA A 84 -11.48 -3.31 -15.21
N VAL A 85 -11.71 -4.60 -15.45
CA VAL A 85 -13.02 -5.23 -15.29
C VAL A 85 -13.47 -5.21 -13.83
N VAL A 86 -12.57 -5.52 -12.89
CA VAL A 86 -12.89 -5.45 -11.46
C VAL A 86 -13.21 -4.01 -11.04
N ALA A 87 -12.39 -3.04 -11.44
CA ALA A 87 -12.60 -1.62 -11.14
C ALA A 87 -13.93 -1.11 -11.71
N ILE A 88 -14.25 -1.44 -12.96
CA ILE A 88 -15.53 -1.09 -13.60
C ILE A 88 -16.69 -1.77 -12.86
N GLY A 89 -16.57 -3.06 -12.52
CA GLY A 89 -17.61 -3.81 -11.80
C GLY A 89 -17.93 -3.19 -10.44
N VAL A 90 -16.90 -2.84 -9.67
CA VAL A 90 -17.06 -2.15 -8.38
C VAL A 90 -17.68 -0.77 -8.56
N THR A 91 -17.27 -0.03 -9.58
CA THR A 91 -17.83 1.30 -9.90
C THR A 91 -19.31 1.21 -10.27
N LEU A 92 -19.69 0.24 -11.10
CA LEU A 92 -21.08 0.01 -11.48
C LEU A 92 -21.92 -0.42 -10.27
N TYR A 93 -21.39 -1.28 -9.41
CA TYR A 93 -22.07 -1.67 -8.17
C TYR A 93 -22.32 -0.43 -7.28
N ALA A 94 -21.29 0.39 -7.07
CA ALA A 94 -21.38 1.60 -6.26
C ALA A 94 -22.33 2.67 -6.85
N LEU A 95 -22.54 2.67 -8.17
CA LEU A 95 -23.41 3.64 -8.84
C LEU A 95 -24.88 3.20 -8.88
N PHE A 96 -25.14 1.91 -9.07
CA PHE A 96 -26.49 1.40 -9.35
C PHE A 96 -27.18 0.75 -8.15
N ILE A 97 -26.43 0.26 -7.15
CA ILE A 97 -26.98 -0.57 -6.07
C ILE A 97 -26.90 0.12 -4.71
N SER A 98 -25.79 0.80 -4.43
CA SER A 98 -25.52 1.43 -3.14
C SER A 98 -25.32 2.95 -3.27
N ASN A 99 -25.32 3.67 -2.15
CA ASN A 99 -24.81 5.03 -2.15
C ASN A 99 -23.30 4.98 -2.45
N PHE A 100 -22.90 5.68 -3.52
CA PHE A 100 -21.52 5.71 -3.98
C PHE A 100 -20.56 6.11 -2.86
N LEU A 101 -20.90 7.14 -2.08
CA LEU A 101 -20.03 7.66 -1.02
C LEU A 101 -19.84 6.67 0.13
N ASP A 102 -20.90 5.96 0.53
CA ASP A 102 -20.80 4.92 1.57
C ASP A 102 -19.93 3.75 1.09
N THR A 103 -20.10 3.36 -0.18
CA THR A 103 -19.35 2.24 -0.77
C THR A 103 -17.89 2.59 -0.96
N LEU A 104 -17.60 3.80 -1.44
CA LEU A 104 -16.25 4.34 -1.56
C LEU A 104 -15.59 4.34 -0.17
N SER A 105 -16.25 4.91 0.84
CA SER A 105 -15.69 4.99 2.20
C SER A 105 -15.40 3.61 2.77
N GLY A 106 -16.32 2.66 2.63
CA GLY A 106 -16.10 1.26 3.05
C GLY A 106 -14.93 0.58 2.32
N LEU A 107 -14.79 0.80 1.02
CA LEU A 107 -13.65 0.29 0.25
C LEU A 107 -12.32 0.90 0.70
N LEU A 108 -12.29 2.19 1.04
CA LEU A 108 -11.11 2.85 1.58
C LEU A 108 -10.71 2.25 2.93
N GLU A 109 -11.68 2.05 3.84
CA GLU A 109 -11.41 1.46 5.16
C GLU A 109 -10.90 0.02 5.07
N VAL A 110 -11.53 -0.82 4.23
CA VAL A 110 -11.06 -2.20 4.00
C VAL A 110 -9.66 -2.21 3.38
N SER A 111 -9.39 -1.29 2.46
CA SER A 111 -8.05 -1.15 1.88
C SER A 111 -7.02 -0.73 2.94
N LEU A 112 -7.37 0.20 3.83
CA LEU A 112 -6.53 0.61 4.95
C LEU A 112 -6.26 -0.55 5.91
N ALA A 113 -7.24 -1.41 6.19
CA ALA A 113 -7.08 -2.58 7.06
C ALA A 113 -6.00 -3.55 6.57
N VAL A 114 -5.74 -3.62 5.26
CA VAL A 114 -4.68 -4.46 4.66
C VAL A 114 -3.37 -3.69 4.44
N LEU A 115 -3.47 -2.43 4.00
CA LEU A 115 -2.30 -1.59 3.70
C LEU A 115 -1.55 -1.16 4.96
N ALA A 116 -2.26 -0.86 6.05
CA ALA A 116 -1.64 -0.47 7.32
C ALA A 116 -0.69 -1.53 7.90
N PRO A 117 -1.10 -2.82 8.08
CA PRO A 117 -0.20 -3.86 8.57
C PRO A 117 0.93 -4.19 7.59
N SER A 118 0.67 -4.20 6.27
CA SER A 118 1.71 -4.49 5.27
C SER A 118 2.82 -3.44 5.26
N MET A 119 2.47 -2.15 5.32
CA MET A 119 3.44 -1.07 5.44
C MET A 119 4.21 -1.12 6.75
N ALA A 120 3.55 -1.49 7.86
CA ALA A 120 4.20 -1.67 9.16
C ALA A 120 5.25 -2.78 9.13
N ILE A 121 4.90 -3.94 8.56
CA ILE A 121 5.82 -5.08 8.41
C ILE A 121 7.03 -4.69 7.57
N TYR A 122 6.80 -4.00 6.45
CA TYR A 122 7.89 -3.50 5.59
C TYR A 122 8.80 -2.53 6.33
N ALA A 123 8.23 -1.55 7.05
CA ALA A 123 8.98 -0.58 7.85
C ALA A 123 9.79 -1.24 8.98
N VAL A 124 9.22 -2.26 9.63
CA VAL A 124 9.90 -3.03 10.68
C VAL A 124 11.02 -3.88 10.08
N ASP A 125 10.82 -4.51 8.92
CA ASP A 125 11.86 -5.30 8.24
C ASP A 125 13.07 -4.43 7.86
N ILE A 126 12.85 -3.28 7.22
CA ILE A 126 13.94 -2.37 6.83
C ILE A 126 14.68 -1.82 8.05
N PHE A 127 13.96 -1.53 9.13
CA PHE A 127 14.56 -1.05 10.38
C PHE A 127 15.41 -2.13 11.05
N LEU A 128 14.88 -3.35 11.19
CA LEU A 128 15.62 -4.50 11.74
C LEU A 128 16.85 -4.81 10.90
N ARG A 129 16.71 -4.78 9.56
CA ARG A 129 17.81 -5.03 8.61
C ARG A 129 18.76 -3.86 8.43
N ARG A 130 18.48 -2.71 9.04
CA ARG A 130 19.25 -1.47 8.88
C ARG A 130 19.47 -1.11 7.41
N ASN A 131 18.47 -1.38 6.57
CA ASN A 131 18.52 -1.22 5.12
C ASN A 131 19.70 -1.95 4.43
N ARG A 132 20.20 -3.04 5.01
CA ARG A 132 21.24 -3.89 4.42
C ARG A 132 20.57 -5.08 3.73
N TYR A 133 20.47 -4.99 2.41
CA TYR A 133 19.93 -6.02 1.54
C TYR A 133 21.01 -6.46 0.54
N ASP A 134 21.09 -7.76 0.30
CA ASP A 134 21.94 -8.32 -0.75
C ASP A 134 21.11 -8.33 -2.06
N GLY A 135 21.43 -7.41 -2.97
CA GLY A 135 20.70 -7.22 -4.23
C GLY A 135 20.64 -8.48 -5.10
N PRO A 136 21.77 -9.11 -5.41
CA PRO A 136 21.82 -10.40 -6.12
C PRO A 136 20.95 -11.48 -5.47
N ALA A 137 21.04 -11.67 -4.16
CA ALA A 137 20.24 -12.66 -3.45
C ALA A 137 18.74 -12.32 -3.43
N LEU A 138 18.37 -11.03 -3.49
CA LEU A 138 16.97 -10.58 -3.57
C LEU A 138 16.30 -10.95 -4.90
N GLN A 139 17.07 -11.03 -5.98
CA GLN A 139 16.58 -11.40 -7.31
C GLN A 139 16.61 -12.90 -7.57
N ASP A 140 17.29 -13.67 -6.71
CA ASP A 140 17.32 -15.12 -6.80
C ASP A 140 16.02 -15.72 -6.22
N THR A 141 15.15 -16.21 -7.10
CA THR A 141 13.88 -16.86 -6.77
C THR A 141 14.03 -18.38 -6.58
N THR A 142 15.24 -18.89 -6.36
CA THR A 142 15.48 -20.31 -6.11
C THR A 142 15.57 -20.60 -4.61
N SER A 143 15.50 -21.88 -4.25
CA SER A 143 15.66 -22.34 -2.86
C SER A 143 17.03 -22.05 -2.24
N HIS A 144 17.98 -21.58 -3.02
CA HIS A 144 19.33 -21.22 -2.59
C HIS A 144 19.40 -19.81 -2.01
N SER A 145 18.41 -18.96 -2.31
CA SER A 145 18.37 -17.61 -1.76
C SER A 145 18.03 -17.61 -0.27
N PRO A 146 18.74 -16.83 0.56
CA PRO A 146 18.37 -16.61 1.96
C PRO A 146 16.99 -15.93 2.11
N TYR A 147 16.44 -15.37 1.03
CA TYR A 147 15.12 -14.74 0.99
C TYR A 147 14.01 -15.68 0.48
N TRP A 148 14.32 -16.94 0.13
CA TRP A 148 13.33 -17.95 -0.24
C TRP A 148 12.54 -18.49 0.95
N TYR A 149 13.13 -18.43 2.16
CA TYR A 149 12.54 -18.98 3.39
C TYR A 149 12.03 -20.41 3.21
N THR A 150 10.78 -20.69 3.59
CA THR A 150 10.14 -22.00 3.48
C THR A 150 9.22 -22.02 2.27
N GLY A 151 9.72 -22.54 1.13
CA GLY A 151 8.93 -22.71 -0.09
C GLY A 151 8.57 -21.40 -0.81
N GLY A 152 9.39 -20.36 -0.68
CA GLY A 152 9.15 -19.04 -1.29
C GLY A 152 8.38 -18.06 -0.39
N PHE A 153 7.94 -18.51 0.80
CA PHE A 153 7.14 -17.69 1.71
C PHE A 153 7.80 -17.55 3.09
N ASN A 154 7.83 -16.32 3.59
CA ASN A 154 8.13 -16.06 4.99
C ASN A 154 6.85 -16.27 5.82
N ILE A 155 6.71 -17.46 6.43
CA ILE A 155 5.55 -17.80 7.27
C ILE A 155 5.34 -16.78 8.39
N SER A 156 6.42 -16.24 8.96
CA SER A 156 6.35 -15.22 10.01
C SER A 156 5.75 -13.92 9.51
N GLY A 157 6.18 -13.46 8.33
CA GLY A 157 5.63 -12.26 7.68
C GLY A 157 4.19 -12.44 7.24
N PHE A 158 3.86 -13.59 6.65
CA PHE A 158 2.50 -13.88 6.21
C PHE A 158 1.53 -14.02 7.38
N ALA A 159 1.92 -14.70 8.47
CA ALA A 159 1.12 -14.78 9.68
C ALA A 159 0.95 -13.41 10.34
N ALA A 160 2.01 -12.58 10.38
CA ALA A 160 1.92 -11.21 10.89
C ALA A 160 0.96 -10.34 10.07
N LEU A 161 0.98 -10.49 8.75
CA LEU A 161 0.05 -9.81 7.85
C LEU A 161 -1.39 -10.26 8.09
N LEU A 162 -1.66 -11.57 8.09
CA LEU A 162 -3.01 -12.10 8.31
C LEU A 162 -3.58 -11.69 9.67
N ILE A 163 -2.78 -11.82 10.74
CA ILE A 163 -3.22 -11.46 12.09
C ILE A 163 -3.41 -9.94 12.21
N GLY A 164 -2.48 -9.14 11.66
CA GLY A 164 -2.60 -7.68 11.64
C GLY A 164 -3.86 -7.21 10.90
N THR A 165 -4.12 -7.78 9.72
CA THR A 165 -5.33 -7.48 8.93
C THR A 165 -6.59 -7.94 9.66
N LEU A 166 -6.61 -9.13 10.27
CA LEU A 166 -7.78 -9.61 11.03
C LEU A 166 -8.12 -8.69 12.20
N VAL A 167 -7.11 -8.26 12.97
CA VAL A 167 -7.34 -7.32 14.07
C VAL A 167 -7.78 -5.96 13.56
N ALA A 168 -7.20 -5.47 12.46
CA ALA A 168 -7.66 -4.25 11.81
C ALA A 168 -9.13 -4.38 11.37
N SER A 169 -9.53 -5.52 10.78
CA SER A 169 -10.91 -5.79 10.38
C SER A 169 -11.89 -5.74 11.55
N PHE A 170 -11.51 -6.21 12.74
CA PHE A 170 -12.35 -6.11 13.95
C PHE A 170 -12.51 -4.69 14.50
N CYS A 171 -11.68 -3.74 14.03
CA CYS A 171 -11.70 -2.33 14.39
C CYS A 171 -12.35 -1.44 13.31
N LEU A 172 -12.80 -2.02 12.19
CA LEU A 172 -13.45 -1.29 11.10
C LEU A 172 -14.74 -0.64 11.58
N ASN A 173 -15.02 0.56 11.09
CA ASN A 173 -16.26 1.26 11.36
C ASN A 173 -16.85 1.80 10.06
N THR A 174 -17.33 0.89 9.23
CA THR A 174 -18.00 1.22 7.97
C THR A 174 -19.52 1.28 8.16
N THR A 175 -20.22 2.00 7.27
CA THR A 175 -21.69 2.02 7.21
C THR A 175 -22.29 0.62 7.02
N PHE A 176 -21.54 -0.33 6.45
CA PHE A 176 -21.99 -1.71 6.17
C PHE A 176 -21.59 -2.73 7.25
N TYR A 177 -20.51 -2.46 7.97
CA TYR A 177 -19.92 -3.36 8.96
C TYR A 177 -19.20 -2.55 10.05
N VAL A 178 -19.69 -2.70 11.28
CA VAL A 178 -19.04 -2.19 12.49
C VAL A 178 -18.42 -3.36 13.22
N GLY A 179 -17.10 -3.34 13.35
CA GLY A 179 -16.37 -4.35 14.08
C GLY A 179 -16.70 -4.33 15.59
N PRO A 180 -16.62 -5.47 16.29
CA PRO A 180 -16.95 -5.56 17.71
C PRO A 180 -16.08 -4.67 18.59
N ILE A 181 -14.82 -4.40 18.20
CA ILE A 181 -13.93 -3.48 18.91
C ILE A 181 -14.35 -2.03 18.65
N ALA A 182 -14.67 -1.69 17.40
CA ALA A 182 -15.19 -0.37 17.06
C ALA A 182 -16.52 -0.06 17.78
N GLN A 183 -17.40 -1.05 17.91
CA GLN A 183 -18.66 -0.93 18.64
C GLN A 183 -18.43 -0.69 20.14
N ALA A 184 -17.45 -1.38 20.75
CA ALA A 184 -17.07 -1.16 22.14
C ALA A 184 -16.44 0.22 22.40
N LEU A 185 -15.82 0.82 21.38
CA LEU A 185 -15.25 2.17 21.44
C LEU A 185 -16.27 3.28 21.11
N GLY A 186 -17.55 2.95 20.93
CA GLY A 186 -18.58 3.94 20.61
C GLY A 186 -18.52 4.45 19.17
N GLY A 187 -18.01 3.66 18.22
CA GLY A 187 -17.86 4.04 16.82
C GLY A 187 -16.53 4.76 16.51
N GLY A 188 -15.50 4.59 17.34
CA GLY A 188 -14.16 5.07 17.01
C GLY A 188 -13.47 4.17 15.98
N ASP A 189 -13.04 4.74 14.85
CA ASP A 189 -12.17 4.03 13.90
C ASP A 189 -10.70 4.08 14.39
N ILE A 190 -10.19 2.93 14.81
CA ILE A 190 -8.79 2.73 15.21
C ILE A 190 -8.08 1.69 14.31
N THR A 191 -8.66 1.38 13.15
CA THR A 191 -8.22 0.33 12.22
C THR A 191 -6.75 0.47 11.85
N VAL A 192 -6.33 1.68 11.48
CA VAL A 192 -4.95 1.96 11.04
C VAL A 192 -3.97 1.71 12.17
N PHE A 193 -4.25 2.24 13.36
CA PHE A 193 -3.36 2.07 14.52
C PHE A 193 -3.30 0.62 14.98
N ALA A 194 -4.44 -0.07 15.04
CA ALA A 194 -4.52 -1.46 15.41
C ALA A 194 -3.76 -2.36 14.42
N GLY A 195 -4.00 -2.18 13.12
CA GLY A 195 -3.32 -2.94 12.06
C GLY A 195 -1.80 -2.72 12.05
N THR A 196 -1.35 -1.47 12.15
CA THR A 196 0.08 -1.13 12.18
C THR A 196 0.77 -1.69 13.42
N LEU A 197 0.18 -1.53 14.61
CA LEU A 197 0.79 -2.00 15.86
C LEU A 197 0.84 -3.52 15.94
N VAL A 198 -0.25 -4.21 15.58
CA VAL A 198 -0.32 -5.67 15.65
C VAL A 198 0.55 -6.31 14.57
N GLY A 199 0.42 -5.87 13.31
CA GLY A 199 1.20 -6.41 12.20
C GLY A 199 2.70 -6.17 12.38
N GLY A 200 3.08 -4.92 12.68
CA GLY A 200 4.48 -4.55 12.92
C GLY A 200 5.07 -5.20 14.17
N GLY A 201 4.32 -5.21 15.27
CA GLY A 201 4.76 -5.81 16.54
C GLY A 201 4.94 -7.33 16.46
N LEU A 202 4.00 -8.03 15.82
CA LEU A 202 4.07 -9.48 15.63
C LEU A 202 5.20 -9.87 14.69
N TYR A 203 5.42 -9.10 13.62
CA TYR A 203 6.57 -9.31 12.76
C TYR A 203 7.89 -9.05 13.48
N ALA A 204 8.00 -7.98 14.27
CA ALA A 204 9.21 -7.71 15.07
C ALA A 204 9.51 -8.89 16.01
N ALA A 205 8.51 -9.37 16.76
CA ALA A 205 8.67 -10.47 17.71
C ALA A 205 9.13 -11.78 17.05
N THR A 206 8.65 -12.07 15.84
CA THR A 206 8.98 -13.30 15.11
C THR A 206 10.25 -13.19 14.27
N ALA A 207 10.54 -12.03 13.68
CA ALA A 207 11.74 -11.77 12.89
C ALA A 207 13.02 -11.85 13.73
N HIS A 208 12.98 -11.46 15.01
CA HIS A 208 14.09 -11.67 15.94
C HIS A 208 14.47 -13.15 16.12
N ARG A 209 13.50 -14.06 16.03
CA ARG A 209 13.74 -15.52 16.12
C ARG A 209 14.34 -16.05 14.82
N LEU A 210 13.89 -15.54 13.68
CA LEU A 210 14.37 -15.96 12.35
C LEU A 210 15.83 -15.57 12.09
N ARG A 211 16.25 -14.38 12.58
CA ARG A 211 17.66 -13.92 12.49
C ARG A 211 18.64 -14.73 13.31
N ARG A 212 18.20 -15.36 14.41
CA ARG A 212 19.05 -16.27 15.21
C ARG A 212 19.27 -17.62 14.53
N ALA A 213 18.37 -18.01 13.63
CA ALA A 213 18.43 -19.27 12.90
C ALA A 213 19.17 -19.19 11.55
N ALA A 214 19.37 -17.98 11.01
CA ALA A 214 20.09 -17.79 9.75
C ALA A 214 21.61 -17.86 9.98
N PRO A 215 22.34 -18.79 9.34
CA PRO A 215 23.80 -18.83 9.38
C PRO A 215 24.36 -17.50 8.87
N ALA A 216 25.43 -17.02 9.49
CA ALA A 216 26.12 -15.81 9.06
C ALA A 216 26.44 -15.91 7.56
N ALA A 217 25.98 -14.93 6.79
CA ALA A 217 26.28 -14.87 5.36
C ALA A 217 27.80 -14.93 5.18
N THR A 218 28.30 -16.04 4.64
CA THR A 218 29.69 -16.15 4.20
C THR A 218 29.91 -15.06 3.17
N PRO A 219 30.87 -14.14 3.34
CA PRO A 219 31.14 -13.11 2.35
C PRO A 219 31.62 -13.81 1.08
N LEU A 220 30.74 -13.93 0.08
CA LEU A 220 31.13 -14.28 -1.29
C LEU A 220 31.72 -13.04 -1.96
N LEU A 221 32.85 -12.58 -1.45
CA LEU A 221 33.76 -11.80 -2.28
C LEU A 221 34.76 -12.82 -2.84
N PRO A 222 34.82 -13.07 -4.16
CA PRO A 222 36.04 -13.61 -4.71
C PRO A 222 37.12 -12.57 -4.38
N THR A 223 38.07 -12.95 -3.55
CA THR A 223 39.29 -12.17 -3.33
C THR A 223 39.89 -11.91 -4.70
N VAL A 224 39.92 -10.63 -5.11
CA VAL A 224 40.53 -10.12 -6.34
C VAL A 224 41.98 -10.60 -6.50
N SER A 225 42.62 -11.09 -5.43
CA SER A 225 43.94 -11.73 -5.45
C SER A 225 44.04 -13.01 -6.31
N ALA A 226 42.95 -13.68 -6.69
CA ALA A 226 43.03 -14.90 -7.51
C ALA A 226 43.10 -14.64 -9.02
N LEU A 227 42.94 -13.39 -9.48
CA LEU A 227 43.02 -13.02 -10.90
C LEU A 227 44.43 -12.56 -11.31
N ASP A 228 45.26 -12.10 -10.37
CA ASP A 228 46.64 -11.70 -10.68
C ASP A 228 47.56 -12.91 -10.89
N ASP A 229 47.36 -14.02 -10.18
CA ASP A 229 48.20 -15.23 -10.31
C ASP A 229 47.97 -16.00 -11.63
N ALA A 230 46.81 -15.81 -12.28
CA ALA A 230 46.48 -16.46 -13.55
C ALA A 230 47.06 -15.74 -14.78
N THR A 231 47.63 -14.54 -14.60
CA THR A 231 48.18 -13.74 -15.71
C THR A 231 49.71 -13.79 -15.77
N THR A 232 50.35 -14.49 -14.82
CA THR A 232 51.82 -14.61 -14.72
C THR A 232 52.36 -16.05 -14.89
N ALA A 233 51.56 -16.99 -15.42
CA ALA A 233 51.99 -18.36 -15.70
C ALA A 233 51.99 -18.68 -17.20
#